data_AF-A0A165PNA3-F1
#
_entry.id   AF-A0A165PNA3-F1
#
_cell.length_a   1.000
_cell.length_b   1.000
_cell.length_c   1.000
_cell.angle_alpha   90.00
_cell.angle_beta   90.00
_cell.angle_gamma   90.00
#
_symmetry.space_group_name_H-M   'P 1'
#
loop_
_entity.id
_entity.type
_entity.pdbx_description
1 polymer ?
#
loop_
_entity_poly.entity_id
_entity_poly.type
_entity_poly.pdbx_seq_one_letter_code
_entity_poly.pdbx_strand_id
1 'polypeptide(L)' 'MLVNQCGAVTYSINIDLANPVAVRCNCSICVKRGYLSYTPTAINEFTLLGGTAMEEER' A
#
# COMPACT_ATOMS: atom_id res chain seq x y z
N MET A 1 -10.23 3.21 2.69
CA MET A 1 -9.48 3.18 3.97
C MET A 1 -8.88 1.79 4.10
N LEU A 2 -7.59 1.64 3.79
CA LEU A 2 -6.92 0.34 3.80
C LEU A 2 -6.16 0.22 5.12
N VAL A 3 -6.58 -0.75 5.92
CA VAL A 3 -6.10 -1.02 7.27
C VAL A 3 -5.12 -2.18 7.15
N ASN A 4 -3.89 -2.03 7.64
CA ASN A 4 -2.95 -3.15 7.77
C ASN A 4 -3.63 -4.30 8.56
N GLN A 5 -3.20 -5.55 8.40
CA GLN A 5 -3.81 -6.75 8.99
C GLN A 5 -4.14 -6.61 10.49
N CYS A 6 -3.38 -5.79 11.23
CA CYS A 6 -3.57 -5.49 12.65
C CYS A 6 -4.06 -4.06 12.96
N GLY A 7 -4.30 -3.23 11.95
CA GLY A 7 -4.66 -1.82 12.12
C GLY A 7 -3.53 -0.88 12.55
N ALA A 8 -2.32 -1.39 12.73
CA ALA A 8 -1.17 -0.59 13.16
C ALA A 8 -0.71 0.44 12.12
N VAL A 9 -1.11 0.32 10.85
CA VAL A 9 -0.80 1.27 9.78
C VAL A 9 -2.07 1.55 9.00
N THR A 10 -2.38 2.84 8.84
CA THR A 10 -3.53 3.36 8.11
C THR A 10 -3.04 4.33 7.05
N TYR A 11 -3.50 4.15 5.81
CA TYR A 11 -3.16 5.03 4.69
C TYR A 11 -4.37 5.25 3.78
N SER A 12 -4.30 6.34 3.03
CA SER A 12 -5.22 6.69 1.95
C SER A 12 -4.50 6.56 0.62
N ILE A 13 -5.18 6.02 -0.38
CA ILE A 13 -4.75 6.04 -1.76
C ILE A 13 -5.84 6.67 -2.63
N ASN A 14 -5.43 7.51 -3.57
CA ASN A 14 -6.30 8.04 -4.60
C ASN A 14 -5.95 7.35 -5.92
N ILE A 15 -6.80 6.40 -6.34
CA ILE A 15 -6.60 5.61 -7.54
C ILE A 15 -7.89 5.58 -8.38
N ASP A 16 -7.73 5.59 -9.70
CA ASP A 16 -8.84 5.33 -10.61
C ASP A 16 -9.16 3.83 -10.63
N LEU A 17 -10.35 3.49 -10.12
CA LEU A 17 -10.84 2.10 -10.11
C LEU A 17 -11.36 1.65 -11.48
N ALA A 18 -11.61 2.57 -12.42
CA ALA A 18 -11.99 2.21 -13.78
C ALA A 18 -10.79 1.73 -14.60
N ASN A 19 -9.58 2.24 -14.30
CA ASN A 19 -8.32 1.84 -14.92
C ASN A 19 -7.27 1.49 -13.86
N PRO A 20 -7.49 0.42 -13.07
CA PRO A 20 -6.59 0.09 -11.97
C PRO A 20 -5.24 -0.38 -12.51
N VAL A 21 -4.19 0.43 -12.33
CA VAL A 21 -2.80 0.12 -12.70
C VAL A 21 -2.14 -0.81 -11.65
N ALA A 22 -2.90 -1.80 -11.18
CA ALA A 22 -2.40 -2.78 -10.22
C ALA A 22 -1.64 -3.88 -10.96
N VAL A 23 -0.43 -4.19 -10.49
CA VAL A 23 0.44 -5.22 -11.06
C VAL A 23 0.46 -6.45 -10.15
N ARG A 24 0.35 -7.63 -10.76
CA ARG A 24 0.56 -8.90 -10.08
C ARG A 24 1.96 -9.42 -10.38
N CYS A 25 2.83 -9.38 -9.39
CA CYS A 25 4.17 -9.95 -9.50
C CYS A 25 4.14 -11.48 -9.30
N ASN A 26 4.96 -12.21 -10.06
CA ASN A 26 5.05 -13.68 -10.02
C ASN A 26 6.07 -14.22 -9.00
N CYS A 27 6.60 -13.35 -8.14
CA CYS A 27 7.52 -13.73 -7.10
C CYS A 27 6.87 -14.69 -6.08
N SER A 28 7.63 -15.60 -5.49
CA SER A 28 7.08 -16.64 -4.61
C SER A 28 6.31 -16.09 -3.41
N ILE A 29 6.76 -14.97 -2.82
CA ILE A 29 6.06 -14.30 -1.71
C ILE A 29 4.76 -13.63 -2.18
N CYS A 30 4.79 -12.98 -3.35
CA CYS A 30 3.66 -12.29 -3.96
C CYS A 30 2.52 -13.28 -4.25
N VAL A 31 2.86 -14.41 -4.89
CA VAL A 31 1.92 -15.45 -5.28
C VAL A 31 1.33 -16.14 -4.04
N LYS A 32 2.18 -16.55 -3.08
CA LYS A 32 1.71 -17.22 -1.85
C LYS A 32 0.79 -16.35 -0.99
N ARG A 33 1.00 -15.03 -0.99
CA ARG A 33 0.20 -14.09 -0.18
C ARG A 33 -0.95 -13.43 -0.95
N GLY A 34 -1.05 -13.67 -2.26
CA GLY A 34 -2.11 -13.11 -3.10
C GLY A 34 -2.03 -11.60 -3.27
N TYR A 35 -0.83 -11.01 -3.23
CA TYR A 35 -0.66 -9.57 -3.28
C TYR A 35 -0.88 -8.99 -4.69
N LEU A 36 -1.56 -7.84 -4.73
CA LEU A 36 -1.60 -6.92 -5.86
C LEU A 36 -0.85 -5.66 -5.44
N SER A 37 0.06 -5.20 -6.29
CA SER A 37 0.90 -4.04 -6.00
C SER A 37 0.43 -2.85 -6.84
N TYR A 38 0.35 -1.68 -6.22
CA TYR A 38 0.15 -0.40 -6.89
C TYR A 38 1.31 0.51 -6.52
N THR A 39 1.91 1.15 -7.52
CA THR A 39 2.98 2.14 -7.31
C THR A 39 2.41 3.51 -7.61
N PRO A 40 2.25 4.38 -6.59
CA PRO A 40 1.84 5.76 -6.81
C PRO A 40 2.84 6.49 -7.71
N THR A 41 2.33 7.23 -8.70
CA THR A 41 3.15 7.99 -9.64
C THR A 41 3.18 9.49 -9.33
N ALA A 42 2.17 9.98 -8.63
CA ALA A 42 2.09 11.37 -8.18
C ALA A 42 2.07 11.47 -6.64
N ILE A 43 2.59 12.58 -6.12
CA ILE A 43 2.71 12.83 -4.67
C ILE A 43 1.35 12.81 -3.95
N ASN A 44 0.27 13.16 -4.64
CA ASN A 44 -1.08 13.21 -4.08
C ASN A 44 -1.85 11.88 -4.13
N GLU A 45 -1.26 10.82 -4.70
CA GLU A 45 -1.92 9.51 -4.83
C GLU A 45 -1.81 8.66 -3.56
N PHE A 46 -0.88 8.98 -2.65
CA PHE A 46 -0.68 8.25 -1.40
C PHE A 46 -0.53 9.21 -0.23
N THR A 47 -1.20 8.90 0.88
CA THR A 47 -1.07 9.64 2.14
C THR A 47 -1.05 8.67 3.30
N LEU A 48 -0.02 8.73 4.13
CA LEU A 48 0.03 8.01 5.38
C LEU A 48 -0.85 8.74 6.40
N LEU A 49 -1.90 8.09 6.89
CA LEU A 49 -2.85 8.68 7.83
C LEU A 49 -2.45 8.45 9.28
N GLY A 50 -1.74 7.36 9.56
CA GLY A 50 -1.25 7.07 10.89
C GLY A 50 -0.67 5.68 11.01
N GLY A 51 0.12 5.50 12.05
CA GLY A 51 0.72 4.25 12.48
C GLY A 51 1.75 4.57 13.54
N THR A 52 2.06 3.62 14.42
CA THR A 52 3.12 3.85 15.41
C THR A 52 4.40 4.09 14.61
N ALA A 53 4.90 5.33 14.64
CA ALA A 53 6.22 5.63 14.11
C ALA A 53 7.18 4.68 14.84
N MET A 54 7.76 3.73 14.11
CA MET A 54 9.06 3.28 14.52
C MET A 54 9.97 4.48 14.27
N GLU A 55 10.34 5.14 15.35
CA GLU A 55 11.38 6.16 15.36
C GLU A 55 12.61 5.57 14.65
N GLU A 56 13.10 6.29 13.65
CA GLU A 56 14.38 6.03 13.01
C GLU A 56 15.46 6.35 14.06
N GLU A 57 15.75 5.37 14.92
CA GLU A 57 16.85 5.43 15.87
C GLU A 57 18.16 5.35 15.09
N ARG A 58 18.74 6.52 14.89
CA ARG A 58 20.07 6.76 14.35
C ARG A 58 21.15 6.37 15.35
#